data_AF-A0A662ANH0-F1
#
_entry.id   AF-A0A662ANH0-F1
#
_cell.length_a   1.000
_cell.length_b   1.000
_cell.length_c   1.000
_cell.angle_alpha   90.00
_cell.angle_beta   90.00
_cell.angle_gamma   90.00
#
_symmetry.space_group_name_H-M   'P 1'
#
loop_
_entity.id
_entity.type
_entity.pdbx_description
1 polymer ?
#
loop_
_entity_poly.entity_id
_entity_poly.type
_entity_poly.pdbx_seq_one_letter_code
_entity_poly.pdbx_strand_id
1 'polypeptide(L)'
;MNNIKLYLSILIIISFSVLVSCSNDSVSGKKKIIEEPAKDVNESELLIDFINKSGDFINTKKMPTIIKAVDVYDNLGKYLIIDIRNNDDYMDGHIDGAVNVTVKELINFMFSEANPGNYEKVIIAGYSGQTASYYTSLLHLLGYGNVYSLKWGMISWSKEISPNKWGANISNKYAGSLETKSYPKGGKASLPILNTGKTTGYGIMKARVNKVAEDGFKSGYIKIDKLIKEQDKYYIVSYWPATVYGHGHLAGSINYLPKESLAIDKSLATLPTDKPIVLYCYSGHHTAFVAAYLRVLGYDAYTLLYGTNSFMNGKMKTGIGHAFDPNKEVNDYPLVPGEILVDKKITEKENSKTDSLKVSSKKED
;
A
#
# COMPACT_ATOMS: atom_id res chain seq x y z
N MET A 1 0.36 63.55 -2.11
CA MET A 1 -0.08 62.45 -1.22
C MET A 1 0.61 61.16 -1.68
N ASN A 2 1.60 60.72 -0.89
CA ASN A 2 2.01 59.35 -0.52
C ASN A 2 1.65 58.17 -1.45
N ASN A 3 2.50 57.18 -1.76
CA ASN A 3 3.84 56.80 -1.30
C ASN A 3 4.46 55.79 -2.30
N ILE A 4 5.75 55.93 -2.54
CA ILE A 4 6.65 54.99 -3.23
C ILE A 4 7.17 53.97 -2.22
N LYS A 5 7.21 52.67 -2.54
CA LYS A 5 8.29 51.76 -2.09
C LYS A 5 8.63 50.71 -3.16
N LEU A 6 9.82 50.91 -3.73
CA LEU A 6 10.59 50.08 -4.64
C LEU A 6 11.31 48.98 -3.82
N TYR A 7 11.22 47.70 -4.20
CA TYR A 7 12.05 46.64 -3.62
C TYR A 7 13.14 46.24 -4.62
N LEU A 8 14.38 46.47 -4.18
CA LEU A 8 15.64 46.14 -4.82
C LEU A 8 15.79 44.62 -5.03
N SER A 9 16.15 44.24 -6.24
CA SER A 9 16.76 42.95 -6.57
C SER A 9 18.28 43.18 -6.69
N ILE A 10 19.07 42.66 -5.76
CA ILE A 10 20.53 42.65 -5.84
C ILE A 10 20.96 41.23 -6.24
N LEU A 11 21.36 41.08 -7.50
CA LEU A 11 22.14 39.95 -8.00
C LEU A 11 23.62 40.33 -7.83
N ILE A 12 24.34 39.66 -6.93
CA ILE A 12 25.79 39.78 -6.81
C ILE A 12 26.40 38.50 -7.38
N ILE A 13 26.96 38.61 -8.58
CA ILE A 13 27.88 37.65 -9.17
C ILE A 13 29.27 38.01 -8.65
N ILE A 14 29.81 37.20 -7.73
CA ILE A 14 31.23 37.28 -7.35
C ILE A 14 31.95 36.11 -8.01
N SER A 15 32.60 36.42 -9.12
CA SER A 15 33.72 35.66 -9.65
C SER A 15 34.90 35.84 -8.70
N PHE A 16 35.29 34.78 -7.99
CA PHE A 16 36.52 34.78 -7.20
C PHE A 16 37.54 33.87 -7.88
N SER A 17 38.39 34.50 -8.70
CA SER A 17 39.60 33.90 -9.25
C SER A 17 40.64 33.87 -8.13
N VAL A 18 40.94 32.68 -7.59
CA VAL A 18 42.04 32.53 -6.63
C VAL A 18 43.33 32.34 -7.42
N LEU A 19 44.11 33.42 -7.52
CA LEU A 19 45.51 33.33 -7.92
C LEU A 19 46.30 32.67 -6.79
N VAL A 20 46.99 31.60 -7.15
CA VAL A 20 47.97 30.89 -6.32
C VAL A 20 49.15 31.83 -6.07
N SER A 21 49.38 32.18 -4.80
CA SER A 21 50.63 32.79 -4.33
C SER A 21 51.35 31.78 -3.46
N CYS A 22 52.50 31.30 -3.94
CA CYS A 22 53.40 30.46 -3.18
C CYS A 22 54.29 31.34 -2.30
N SER A 23 54.12 31.27 -0.98
CA SER A 23 55.19 31.57 -0.03
C SER A 23 55.32 30.40 0.94
N ASN A 24 56.48 29.74 0.87
CA ASN A 24 56.90 28.77 1.86
C ASN A 24 57.15 29.48 3.17
N ASP A 25 56.27 29.26 4.15
CA ASP A 25 56.63 29.34 5.55
C ASP A 25 55.96 28.19 6.31
N SER A 26 56.81 27.37 6.90
CA SER A 26 56.49 26.21 7.70
C SER A 26 55.89 26.63 9.03
N VAL A 27 54.58 26.48 9.20
CA VAL A 27 53.95 26.44 10.53
C VAL A 27 52.99 25.25 10.62
N SER A 28 53.44 24.29 11.41
CA SER A 28 52.68 23.21 12.01
C SER A 28 51.32 23.68 12.54
N GLY A 29 50.24 23.15 11.97
CA GLY A 29 48.88 23.49 12.41
C GLY A 29 47.78 22.96 11.50
N LYS A 30 47.82 21.67 11.13
CA LYS A 30 46.63 21.03 10.52
C LYS A 30 45.53 21.00 11.57
N LYS A 31 44.66 22.02 11.57
CA LYS A 31 43.35 21.93 12.20
C LYS A 31 42.59 20.88 11.40
N LYS A 32 42.60 19.64 11.91
CA LYS A 32 41.75 18.56 11.44
C LYS A 32 40.34 19.14 11.39
N ILE A 33 39.74 19.25 10.20
CA ILE A 33 38.31 19.42 10.09
C ILE A 33 37.77 18.13 10.71
N ILE A 34 37.40 18.21 11.97
CA ILE A 34 36.59 17.19 12.61
C ILE A 34 35.26 17.36 11.88
N GLU A 35 34.97 16.47 10.93
CA GLU A 35 33.58 16.21 10.57
C GLU A 35 32.90 15.90 11.89
N GLU A 36 32.09 16.84 12.41
CA GLU A 36 31.19 16.53 13.51
C GLU A 36 30.39 15.32 13.03
N PRO A 37 30.37 14.20 13.77
CA PRO A 37 29.54 13.06 13.40
C PRO A 37 28.12 13.61 13.21
N ALA A 38 27.52 13.29 12.07
CA ALA A 38 26.15 13.68 11.76
C ALA A 38 25.32 13.48 13.02
N LYS A 39 24.70 14.57 13.49
CA LYS A 39 23.86 14.61 14.69
C LYS A 39 23.09 13.30 14.79
N ASP A 40 23.21 12.60 15.91
CA ASP A 40 22.57 11.29 16.15
C ASP A 40 21.05 11.50 16.10
N VAL A 41 20.46 11.36 14.90
CA VAL A 41 19.05 11.63 14.65
C VAL A 41 18.28 10.35 14.94
N ASN A 42 17.31 10.42 15.85
CA ASN A 42 16.36 9.33 16.05
C ASN A 42 15.39 9.26 14.86
N GLU A 43 15.71 8.43 13.87
CA GLU A 43 14.91 8.28 12.66
C GLU A 43 13.46 7.84 12.94
N SER A 44 13.27 6.97 13.93
CA SER A 44 11.96 6.45 14.30
C SER A 44 11.05 7.54 14.84
N GLU A 45 11.59 8.42 15.68
CA GLU A 45 10.88 9.60 16.19
C GLU A 45 10.56 10.59 15.06
N LEU A 46 11.52 10.87 14.16
CA LEU A 46 11.27 11.76 13.01
C LEU A 46 10.19 11.23 12.08
N LEU A 47 10.17 9.90 11.83
CA LEU A 47 9.16 9.28 11.00
C LEU A 47 7.76 9.42 11.64
N ILE A 48 7.64 9.11 12.92
CA ILE A 48 6.37 9.23 13.65
C ILE A 48 5.89 10.67 13.70
N ASP A 49 6.78 11.63 14.00
CA ASP A 49 6.45 13.05 13.99
C ASP A 49 5.94 13.51 12.61
N PHE A 50 6.58 13.06 11.54
CA PHE A 50 6.12 13.34 10.18
C PHE A 50 4.73 12.74 9.88
N ILE A 51 4.49 11.48 10.24
CA ILE A 51 3.19 10.82 10.04
C ILE A 51 2.07 11.55 10.79
N ASN A 52 2.33 11.93 12.05
CA ASN A 52 1.39 12.68 12.88
C ASN A 52 1.06 14.04 12.27
N LYS A 53 2.08 14.79 11.83
CA LYS A 53 1.92 16.09 11.16
C LYS A 53 1.23 15.98 9.80
N SER A 54 1.33 14.84 9.14
CA SER A 54 0.67 14.54 7.86
C SER A 54 -0.79 14.09 8.03
N GLY A 55 -1.32 14.08 9.26
CA GLY A 55 -2.72 13.81 9.57
C GLY A 55 -3.03 12.38 10.02
N ASP A 56 -2.00 11.55 10.25
CA ASP A 56 -2.14 10.21 10.86
C ASP A 56 -3.24 9.34 10.24
N PHE A 57 -3.12 9.09 8.93
CA PHE A 57 -4.18 8.47 8.12
C PHE A 57 -4.72 7.16 8.72
N ILE A 58 -3.86 6.35 9.36
CA ILE A 58 -4.22 5.04 9.94
C ILE A 58 -5.29 5.15 11.03
N ASN A 59 -5.38 6.30 11.72
CA ASN A 59 -6.36 6.56 12.77
C ASN A 59 -7.53 7.45 12.30
N THR A 60 -7.68 7.68 10.99
CA THR A 60 -8.80 8.46 10.45
C THR A 60 -10.02 7.60 10.14
N LYS A 61 -11.20 8.22 10.12
CA LYS A 61 -12.46 7.56 9.72
C LYS A 61 -12.42 7.01 8.29
N LYS A 62 -11.59 7.59 7.40
CA LYS A 62 -11.44 7.20 5.99
C LYS A 62 -10.72 5.87 5.80
N MET A 63 -10.00 5.37 6.81
CA MET A 63 -9.22 4.14 6.71
C MET A 63 -10.08 2.89 6.97
N PRO A 64 -9.87 1.76 6.27
CA PRO A 64 -9.10 1.62 5.04
C PRO A 64 -9.90 2.11 3.83
N THR A 65 -9.20 2.56 2.79
CA THR A 65 -9.82 2.91 1.50
C THR A 65 -10.05 1.66 0.66
N ILE A 66 -11.25 1.11 0.80
CA ILE A 66 -11.70 -0.08 0.07
C ILE A 66 -12.97 0.30 -0.72
N ILE A 67 -13.03 -0.09 -1.99
CA ILE A 67 -14.17 0.20 -2.87
C ILE A 67 -14.82 -1.10 -3.37
N LYS A 68 -16.14 -1.16 -3.50
CA LYS A 68 -16.83 -2.35 -4.04
C LYS A 68 -16.76 -2.37 -5.57
N ALA A 69 -16.89 -3.56 -6.16
CA ALA A 69 -16.92 -3.72 -7.62
C ALA A 69 -18.05 -2.90 -8.27
N VAL A 70 -19.24 -2.87 -7.68
CA VAL A 70 -20.37 -2.06 -8.19
C VAL A 70 -20.03 -0.58 -8.29
N ASP A 71 -19.40 0.01 -7.27
CA ASP A 71 -19.03 1.43 -7.27
C ASP A 71 -17.97 1.74 -8.34
N VAL A 72 -17.12 0.77 -8.67
CA VAL A 72 -16.11 0.87 -9.74
C VAL A 72 -16.78 0.76 -11.11
N TYR A 73 -17.66 -0.23 -11.29
CA TYR A 73 -18.40 -0.45 -12.53
C TYR A 73 -19.24 0.77 -12.94
N ASP A 74 -19.93 1.39 -11.98
CA ASP A 74 -20.76 2.56 -12.22
C ASP A 74 -19.96 3.84 -12.56
N ASN A 75 -18.62 3.82 -12.44
CA ASN A 75 -17.75 5.00 -12.56
C ASN A 75 -16.45 4.76 -13.34
N LEU A 76 -16.40 3.76 -14.22
CA LEU A 76 -15.19 3.36 -14.96
C LEU A 76 -14.47 4.56 -15.60
N GLY A 77 -15.20 5.43 -16.31
CA GLY A 77 -14.61 6.59 -17.01
C GLY A 77 -14.08 7.72 -16.11
N LYS A 78 -14.25 7.62 -14.79
CA LYS A 78 -13.80 8.62 -13.80
C LYS A 78 -12.62 8.14 -12.97
N TYR A 79 -12.31 6.86 -13.02
CA TYR A 79 -11.31 6.22 -12.18
C TYR A 79 -10.12 5.76 -13.01
N LEU A 80 -8.92 5.86 -12.42
CA LEU A 80 -7.77 5.13 -12.92
C LEU A 80 -7.81 3.74 -12.30
N ILE A 81 -7.83 2.70 -13.12
CA ILE A 81 -7.86 1.31 -12.65
C ILE A 81 -6.51 0.68 -12.96
N ILE A 82 -5.83 0.20 -11.92
CA ILE A 82 -4.51 -0.42 -12.02
C ILE A 82 -4.64 -1.89 -11.63
N ASP A 83 -4.48 -2.79 -12.59
CA ASP A 83 -4.44 -4.22 -12.35
C ASP A 83 -3.01 -4.66 -12.03
N ILE A 84 -2.81 -5.16 -10.81
CA ILE A 84 -1.52 -5.61 -10.29
C ILE A 84 -1.33 -7.14 -10.34
N ARG A 85 -2.23 -7.86 -11.03
CA ARG A 85 -2.06 -9.28 -11.35
C ARG A 85 -0.92 -9.46 -12.36
N ASN A 86 -0.49 -10.70 -12.55
CA ASN A 86 0.45 -10.98 -13.63
C ASN A 86 -0.20 -10.67 -14.99
N ASN A 87 0.65 -10.46 -16.00
CA ASN A 87 0.20 -10.05 -17.32
C ASN A 87 -0.73 -11.08 -17.97
N ASP A 88 -0.44 -12.38 -17.84
CA ASP A 88 -1.26 -13.43 -18.46
C ASP A 88 -2.70 -13.38 -17.93
N ASP A 89 -2.90 -13.28 -16.61
CA ASP A 89 -4.23 -13.14 -15.99
C ASP A 89 -4.95 -11.83 -16.38
N TYR A 90 -4.20 -10.77 -16.71
CA TYR A 90 -4.75 -9.51 -17.22
C TYR A 90 -5.17 -9.66 -18.70
N MET A 91 -4.35 -10.33 -19.50
CA MET A 91 -4.62 -10.61 -20.91
C MET A 91 -5.81 -11.52 -21.10
N ASP A 92 -5.99 -12.51 -20.23
CA ASP A 92 -7.15 -13.41 -20.23
C ASP A 92 -8.46 -12.65 -19.95
N GLY A 93 -8.40 -11.55 -19.19
CA GLY A 93 -9.54 -10.69 -18.93
C GLY A 93 -9.30 -9.70 -17.79
N HIS A 94 -9.57 -8.42 -18.03
CA HIS A 94 -9.42 -7.34 -17.06
C HIS A 94 -10.63 -6.39 -17.07
N ILE A 95 -10.65 -5.45 -16.11
CA ILE A 95 -11.67 -4.40 -16.06
C ILE A 95 -11.44 -3.43 -17.22
N ASP A 96 -12.49 -3.06 -17.94
CA ASP A 96 -12.39 -2.07 -19.02
C ASP A 96 -11.68 -0.78 -18.58
N GLY A 97 -10.77 -0.29 -19.42
CA GLY A 97 -9.91 0.87 -19.14
C GLY A 97 -8.80 0.65 -18.10
N ALA A 98 -8.63 -0.56 -17.56
CA ALA A 98 -7.55 -0.84 -16.61
C ALA A 98 -6.18 -0.94 -17.29
N VAL A 99 -5.14 -0.45 -16.61
CA VAL A 99 -3.74 -0.62 -17.00
C VAL A 99 -3.10 -1.73 -16.19
N ASN A 100 -2.33 -2.63 -16.82
CA ASN A 100 -1.56 -3.64 -16.09
C ASN A 100 -0.23 -3.05 -15.63
N VAL A 101 0.02 -3.08 -14.31
CA VAL A 101 1.26 -2.60 -13.71
C VAL A 101 1.69 -3.58 -12.65
N THR A 102 2.87 -4.17 -12.80
CA THR A 102 3.34 -5.13 -11.80
C THR A 102 3.56 -4.46 -10.45
N VAL A 103 3.46 -5.22 -9.36
CA VAL A 103 3.71 -4.69 -8.02
C VAL A 103 5.10 -4.07 -7.85
N LYS A 104 6.08 -4.48 -8.66
CA LYS A 104 7.45 -3.93 -8.66
C LYS A 104 7.50 -2.54 -9.29
N GLU A 105 6.67 -2.30 -10.31
CA GLU A 105 6.65 -1.04 -11.08
C GLU A 105 5.65 -0.04 -10.50
N LEU A 106 4.69 -0.50 -9.69
CA LEU A 106 3.57 0.31 -9.20
C LEU A 106 3.96 1.66 -8.60
N ILE A 107 4.95 1.70 -7.70
CA ILE A 107 5.38 2.97 -7.08
C ILE A 107 5.98 3.92 -8.12
N ASN A 108 6.78 3.39 -9.05
CA ASN A 108 7.39 4.19 -10.11
C ASN A 108 6.30 4.72 -11.06
N PHE A 109 5.41 3.85 -11.54
CA PHE A 109 4.28 4.21 -12.38
C PHE A 109 3.41 5.32 -11.75
N MET A 110 3.10 5.19 -10.45
CA MET A 110 2.35 6.22 -9.72
C MET A 110 3.03 7.59 -9.71
N PHE A 111 4.37 7.60 -9.71
CA PHE A 111 5.18 8.82 -9.71
C PHE A 111 5.40 9.41 -11.10
N SER A 112 5.62 8.58 -12.13
CA SER A 112 6.01 9.02 -13.47
C SER A 112 4.85 9.21 -14.45
N GLU A 113 3.80 8.40 -14.34
CA GLU A 113 2.86 8.19 -15.44
C GLU A 113 1.38 8.29 -15.04
N ALA A 114 1.02 7.84 -13.83
CA ALA A 114 -0.37 7.66 -13.42
C ALA A 114 -1.21 8.94 -13.39
N ASN A 115 -0.57 10.11 -13.20
CA ASN A 115 -1.24 11.41 -13.05
C ASN A 115 -2.52 11.35 -12.17
N PRO A 116 -2.40 10.86 -10.91
CA PRO A 116 -3.56 10.44 -10.12
C PRO A 116 -4.54 11.58 -9.80
N GLY A 117 -4.11 12.85 -9.90
CA GLY A 117 -4.97 14.02 -9.72
C GLY A 117 -6.01 14.22 -10.83
N ASN A 118 -5.87 13.55 -11.98
CA ASN A 118 -6.83 13.63 -13.08
C ASN A 118 -8.04 12.71 -12.89
N TYR A 119 -8.04 11.88 -11.83
CA TYR A 119 -9.05 10.87 -11.58
C TYR A 119 -9.72 11.10 -10.23
N GLU A 120 -11.03 10.85 -10.16
CA GLU A 120 -11.75 10.93 -8.88
C GLU A 120 -11.16 9.93 -7.87
N LYS A 121 -10.76 8.74 -8.35
CA LYS A 121 -10.10 7.68 -7.55
C LYS A 121 -9.11 6.90 -8.40
N VAL A 122 -8.08 6.37 -7.73
CA VAL A 122 -7.19 5.34 -8.26
C VAL A 122 -7.53 4.01 -7.61
N ILE A 123 -7.90 3.01 -8.39
CA ILE A 123 -8.33 1.70 -7.92
C ILE A 123 -7.24 0.68 -8.19
N ILE A 124 -6.75 0.02 -7.15
CA ILE A 124 -5.81 -1.09 -7.27
C ILE A 124 -6.56 -2.40 -7.23
N ALA A 125 -6.49 -3.15 -8.31
CA ALA A 125 -7.11 -4.45 -8.49
C ALA A 125 -6.05 -5.54 -8.45
N GLY A 126 -6.09 -6.39 -7.41
CA GLY A 126 -5.33 -7.65 -7.37
C GLY A 126 -6.29 -8.83 -7.35
N TYR A 127 -5.80 -10.05 -7.17
CA TYR A 127 -6.66 -11.24 -7.16
C TYR A 127 -7.75 -11.23 -6.08
N SER A 128 -7.34 -11.13 -4.80
CA SER A 128 -8.23 -11.28 -3.63
C SER A 128 -8.43 -9.99 -2.82
N GLY A 129 -7.82 -8.89 -3.26
CA GLY A 129 -7.87 -7.57 -2.62
C GLY A 129 -6.79 -7.31 -1.57
N GLN A 130 -6.20 -8.34 -0.94
CA GLN A 130 -5.22 -8.13 0.15
C GLN A 130 -3.90 -7.52 -0.32
N THR A 131 -3.33 -8.02 -1.43
CA THR A 131 -2.13 -7.41 -2.04
C THR A 131 -2.40 -5.96 -2.43
N ALA A 132 -3.57 -5.68 -3.00
CA ALA A 132 -3.97 -4.32 -3.35
C ALA A 132 -4.04 -3.42 -2.10
N SER A 133 -4.70 -3.85 -1.02
CA SER A 133 -4.75 -3.08 0.24
C SER A 133 -3.37 -2.82 0.87
N TYR A 134 -2.44 -3.77 0.74
CA TYR A 134 -1.06 -3.61 1.19
C TYR A 134 -0.36 -2.46 0.44
N TYR A 135 -0.43 -2.44 -0.89
CA TYR A 135 0.17 -1.37 -1.70
C TYR A 135 -0.61 -0.05 -1.62
N THR A 136 -1.93 -0.08 -1.42
CA THR A 136 -2.72 1.11 -1.12
C THR A 136 -2.17 1.82 0.13
N SER A 137 -1.79 1.09 1.18
CA SER A 137 -1.16 1.67 2.37
C SER A 137 0.15 2.40 2.05
N LEU A 138 1.02 1.76 1.27
CA LEU A 138 2.30 2.35 0.85
C LEU A 138 2.10 3.63 0.02
N LEU A 139 1.11 3.65 -0.86
CA LEU A 139 0.81 4.83 -1.67
C LEU A 139 0.18 5.96 -0.84
N HIS A 140 -0.68 5.65 0.13
CA HIS A 140 -1.17 6.65 1.09
C HIS A 140 -0.04 7.28 1.88
N LEU A 141 0.93 6.48 2.34
CA LEU A 141 2.13 6.99 3.00
C LEU A 141 2.93 7.92 2.08
N LEU A 142 3.04 7.62 0.79
CA LEU A 142 3.68 8.50 -0.20
C LEU A 142 2.87 9.76 -0.55
N GLY A 143 1.68 9.95 0.03
CA GLY A 143 0.85 11.15 -0.14
C GLY A 143 -0.30 11.00 -1.15
N TYR A 144 -0.51 9.81 -1.72
CA TYR A 144 -1.61 9.59 -2.67
C TYR A 144 -2.94 9.35 -1.93
N GLY A 145 -3.69 10.42 -1.67
CA GLY A 145 -4.91 10.39 -0.86
C GLY A 145 -6.16 9.80 -1.55
N ASN A 146 -6.16 9.62 -2.88
CA ASN A 146 -7.30 9.11 -3.65
C ASN A 146 -7.14 7.64 -4.09
N VAL A 147 -6.28 6.86 -3.42
CA VAL A 147 -6.03 5.44 -3.76
C VAL A 147 -6.92 4.50 -2.95
N TYR A 148 -7.53 3.53 -3.61
CA TYR A 148 -8.44 2.54 -3.04
C TYR A 148 -8.07 1.14 -3.53
N SER A 149 -8.22 0.13 -2.68
CA SER A 149 -8.15 -1.28 -3.12
C SER A 149 -9.53 -1.81 -3.49
N LEU A 150 -9.62 -2.60 -4.57
CA LEU A 150 -10.85 -3.30 -4.95
C LEU A 150 -11.21 -4.36 -3.90
N LYS A 151 -12.39 -4.22 -3.28
CA LYS A 151 -12.91 -5.15 -2.27
C LYS A 151 -13.01 -6.55 -2.87
N TRP A 152 -12.35 -7.50 -2.22
CA TRP A 152 -12.23 -8.90 -2.64
C TRP A 152 -11.41 -9.13 -3.92
N GLY A 153 -10.86 -8.08 -4.52
CA GLY A 153 -10.07 -8.14 -5.75
C GLY A 153 -10.91 -8.48 -6.98
N MET A 154 -10.23 -8.83 -8.07
CA MET A 154 -10.84 -9.20 -9.34
C MET A 154 -11.81 -10.38 -9.23
N ILE A 155 -11.70 -11.21 -8.19
CA ILE A 155 -12.65 -12.28 -7.91
C ILE A 155 -14.07 -11.74 -7.66
N SER A 156 -14.24 -10.54 -7.10
CA SER A 156 -15.60 -9.96 -6.98
C SER A 156 -16.13 -9.41 -8.30
N TRP A 157 -15.29 -9.25 -9.32
CA TRP A 157 -15.66 -8.59 -10.56
C TRP A 157 -16.50 -9.51 -11.47
N SER A 158 -15.97 -10.71 -11.75
CA SER A 158 -16.57 -11.67 -12.68
C SER A 158 -16.44 -13.09 -12.15
N LYS A 159 -17.46 -13.92 -12.43
CA LYS A 159 -17.46 -15.36 -12.13
C LYS A 159 -16.43 -16.14 -12.95
N GLU A 160 -16.02 -15.59 -14.09
CA GLU A 160 -14.98 -16.18 -14.95
C GLU A 160 -13.60 -16.12 -14.29
N ILE A 161 -13.40 -15.15 -13.39
CA ILE A 161 -12.15 -15.05 -12.63
C ILE A 161 -12.18 -16.08 -11.51
N SER A 162 -11.40 -17.15 -11.74
CA SER A 162 -11.34 -18.35 -10.92
C SER A 162 -11.48 -18.05 -9.41
N PRO A 163 -12.52 -18.57 -8.74
CA PRO A 163 -12.77 -18.34 -7.32
C PRO A 163 -11.75 -19.03 -6.40
N ASN A 164 -10.82 -19.83 -6.94
CA ASN A 164 -9.87 -20.65 -6.19
C ASN A 164 -8.95 -19.88 -5.22
N LYS A 165 -8.90 -18.54 -5.22
CA LYS A 165 -8.26 -17.81 -4.11
C LYS A 165 -9.20 -17.77 -2.89
N TRP A 166 -10.35 -17.12 -2.98
CA TRP A 166 -11.25 -17.02 -1.82
C TRP A 166 -11.89 -18.37 -1.49
N GLY A 167 -12.45 -19.07 -2.48
CA GLY A 167 -13.14 -20.35 -2.30
C GLY A 167 -12.27 -21.43 -1.66
N ALA A 168 -10.97 -21.50 -2.01
CA ALA A 168 -10.06 -22.49 -1.44
C ALA A 168 -9.50 -22.12 -0.06
N ASN A 169 -9.71 -20.87 0.40
CA ASN A 169 -9.10 -20.38 1.63
C ASN A 169 -10.12 -19.88 2.67
N ILE A 170 -11.43 -19.97 2.40
CA ILE A 170 -12.45 -19.85 3.44
C ILE A 170 -12.55 -21.17 4.22
N SER A 171 -12.71 -21.09 5.55
CA SER A 171 -12.80 -22.28 6.39
C SER A 171 -13.56 -22.05 7.68
N ASN A 172 -13.95 -23.15 8.33
CA ASN A 172 -14.45 -23.21 9.71
C ASN A 172 -13.57 -24.06 10.63
N LYS A 173 -12.40 -24.50 10.14
CA LYS A 173 -11.54 -25.49 10.80
C LYS A 173 -11.22 -25.16 12.27
N TYR A 174 -11.07 -23.88 12.60
CA TYR A 174 -10.70 -23.44 13.95
C TYR A 174 -11.84 -22.69 14.67
N ALA A 175 -13.07 -22.75 14.15
CA ALA A 175 -14.22 -22.08 14.76
C ALA A 175 -14.58 -22.65 16.15
N GLY A 176 -14.21 -23.90 16.44
CA GLY A 176 -14.40 -24.55 17.75
C GLY A 176 -13.34 -24.20 18.80
N SER A 177 -12.26 -23.50 18.42
CA SER A 177 -11.14 -23.14 19.30
C SER A 177 -11.08 -21.64 19.62
N LEU A 178 -12.19 -20.94 19.42
CA LEU A 178 -12.27 -19.50 19.68
C LEU A 178 -12.42 -19.25 21.19
N GLU A 179 -11.72 -18.22 21.66
CA GLU A 179 -11.86 -17.71 23.01
C GLU A 179 -12.69 -16.42 23.02
N THR A 180 -13.29 -16.10 24.16
CA THR A 180 -13.94 -14.80 24.42
C THR A 180 -13.25 -14.00 25.52
N LYS A 181 -12.19 -14.58 26.10
CA LYS A 181 -11.41 -13.97 27.17
C LYS A 181 -10.57 -12.80 26.62
N SER A 182 -10.66 -11.64 27.28
CA SER A 182 -9.79 -10.52 26.96
C SER A 182 -8.36 -10.73 27.46
N TYR A 183 -7.39 -10.38 26.63
CA TYR A 183 -5.96 -10.39 26.96
C TYR A 183 -5.43 -8.96 27.06
N PRO A 184 -4.65 -8.61 28.10
CA PRO A 184 -4.10 -7.27 28.25
C PRO A 184 -3.06 -7.00 27.16
N LYS A 185 -2.93 -5.72 26.79
CA LYS A 185 -1.82 -5.25 25.97
C LYS A 185 -0.52 -5.34 26.77
N GLY A 186 0.61 -5.37 26.06
CA GLY A 186 1.93 -5.31 26.69
C GLY A 186 2.17 -3.96 27.36
N GLY A 187 3.27 -3.86 28.13
CA GLY A 187 3.79 -2.57 28.56
C GLY A 187 4.22 -1.72 27.37
N LYS A 188 4.30 -0.40 27.57
CA LYS A 188 4.88 0.49 26.55
C LYS A 188 6.36 0.15 26.35
N ALA A 189 6.78 0.01 25.10
CA ALA A 189 8.14 -0.23 24.66
C ALA A 189 8.65 0.93 23.79
N SER A 190 9.96 0.96 23.54
CA SER A 190 10.54 1.83 22.53
C SER A 190 10.06 1.46 21.14
N LEU A 191 10.05 2.43 20.23
CA LEU A 191 9.80 2.18 18.82
C LEU A 191 10.91 1.31 18.20
N PRO A 192 10.63 0.59 17.10
CA PRO A 192 11.68 -0.09 16.33
C PRO A 192 12.76 0.91 15.92
N ILE A 193 14.02 0.51 15.98
CA ILE A 193 15.14 1.36 15.55
C ILE A 193 15.21 1.32 14.02
N LEU A 194 15.23 2.50 13.39
CA LEU A 194 15.41 2.67 11.96
C LEU A 194 16.81 3.17 11.63
N ASN A 195 17.38 2.64 10.54
CA ASN A 195 18.74 2.96 10.07
C ASN A 195 18.73 3.18 8.55
N THR A 196 17.91 4.12 8.07
CA THR A 196 17.79 4.46 6.64
C THR A 196 18.90 5.40 6.16
N GLY A 197 19.64 6.04 7.07
CA GLY A 197 20.64 7.04 6.78
C GLY A 197 20.04 8.37 6.32
N LYS A 198 18.75 8.63 6.60
CA LYS A 198 18.03 9.83 6.20
C LYS A 198 17.78 10.73 7.40
N THR A 199 17.79 12.04 7.17
CA THR A 199 17.71 13.06 8.24
C THR A 199 16.38 13.80 8.30
N THR A 200 15.41 13.43 7.44
CA THR A 200 14.06 14.03 7.41
C THR A 200 13.00 12.95 7.49
N GLY A 201 11.88 13.22 8.18
CA GLY A 201 10.79 12.24 8.33
C GLY A 201 10.23 11.73 6.99
N TYR A 202 10.03 12.62 6.00
CA TYR A 202 9.64 12.20 4.65
C TYR A 202 10.71 11.35 3.96
N GLY A 203 11.99 11.71 4.09
CA GLY A 203 13.10 10.94 3.51
C GLY A 203 13.18 9.53 4.08
N ILE A 204 13.04 9.41 5.41
CA ILE A 204 12.99 8.12 6.13
C ILE A 204 11.76 7.32 5.66
N MET A 205 10.58 7.94 5.66
CA MET A 205 9.35 7.30 5.20
C MET A 205 9.47 6.75 3.77
N LYS A 206 9.96 7.56 2.83
CA LYS A 206 10.14 7.15 1.43
C LYS A 206 11.12 5.97 1.31
N ALA A 207 12.23 6.01 2.04
CA ALA A 207 13.20 4.90 2.07
C ALA A 207 12.56 3.61 2.62
N ARG A 208 11.78 3.71 3.71
CA ARG A 208 11.07 2.58 4.30
C ARG A 208 9.97 2.04 3.39
N VAL A 209 9.16 2.90 2.78
CA VAL A 209 8.12 2.48 1.81
C VAL A 209 8.74 1.71 0.64
N ASN A 210 9.82 2.22 0.05
CA ASN A 210 10.50 1.53 -1.05
C ASN A 210 11.04 0.16 -0.62
N LYS A 211 11.64 0.06 0.58
CA LYS A 211 12.11 -1.22 1.11
C LYS A 211 10.98 -2.22 1.31
N VAL A 212 9.86 -1.77 1.90
CA VAL A 212 8.69 -2.61 2.19
C VAL A 212 7.97 -3.03 0.92
N ALA A 213 8.00 -2.21 -0.13
CA ALA A 213 7.52 -2.55 -1.47
C ALA A 213 8.42 -3.58 -2.16
N GLU A 214 9.75 -3.41 -2.06
CA GLU A 214 10.73 -4.35 -2.61
C GLU A 214 10.61 -5.75 -1.98
N ASP A 215 10.46 -5.81 -0.65
CA ASP A 215 10.21 -7.08 0.07
C ASP A 215 8.92 -7.76 -0.42
N GLY A 216 7.95 -6.96 -0.84
CA GLY A 216 6.68 -7.38 -1.42
C GLY A 216 5.72 -8.05 -0.43
N PHE A 217 4.46 -8.21 -0.85
CA PHE A 217 3.39 -8.72 0.02
C PHE A 217 3.66 -10.13 0.60
N LYS A 218 4.43 -10.98 -0.11
CA LYS A 218 4.79 -12.33 0.40
C LYS A 218 5.59 -12.29 1.70
N SER A 219 6.34 -11.22 1.95
CA SER A 219 7.05 -11.01 3.22
C SER A 219 6.14 -10.60 4.38
N GLY A 220 4.93 -10.14 4.09
CA GLY A 220 4.02 -9.50 5.04
C GLY A 220 2.72 -10.26 5.30
N TYR A 221 2.63 -11.55 4.96
CA TYR A 221 1.48 -12.37 5.31
C TYR A 221 1.84 -13.71 5.95
N ILE A 222 0.90 -14.28 6.69
CA ILE A 222 0.94 -15.64 7.22
C ILE A 222 -0.39 -16.36 6.94
N LYS A 223 -0.34 -17.69 6.76
CA LYS A 223 -1.54 -18.54 6.65
C LYS A 223 -1.96 -19.05 8.01
N ILE A 224 -3.26 -19.26 8.20
CA ILE A 224 -3.82 -19.71 9.49
C ILE A 224 -3.19 -21.00 10.01
N ASP A 225 -3.02 -22.03 9.18
CA ASP A 225 -2.46 -23.30 9.64
C ASP A 225 -1.04 -23.14 10.22
N LYS A 226 -0.24 -22.26 9.61
CA LYS A 226 1.10 -21.93 10.12
C LYS A 226 1.00 -21.15 11.43
N LEU A 227 0.13 -20.15 11.50
CA LEU A 227 -0.09 -19.36 12.72
C LEU A 227 -0.49 -20.24 13.90
N ILE A 228 -1.43 -21.17 13.71
CA ILE A 228 -1.90 -22.06 14.79
C ILE A 228 -0.81 -23.04 15.22
N LYS A 229 -0.03 -23.58 14.28
CA LYS A 229 1.06 -24.51 14.58
C LYS A 229 2.20 -23.86 15.40
N GLU A 230 2.41 -22.57 15.20
CA GLU A 230 3.56 -21.82 15.75
C GLU A 230 3.11 -20.62 16.59
N GLN A 231 1.95 -20.73 17.24
CA GLN A 231 1.23 -19.60 17.84
C GLN A 231 2.05 -18.85 18.89
N ASP A 232 2.84 -19.58 19.67
CA ASP A 232 3.74 -19.08 20.72
C ASP A 232 4.81 -18.12 20.18
N LYS A 233 5.20 -18.26 18.90
CA LYS A 233 6.19 -17.39 18.25
C LYS A 233 5.67 -15.99 17.93
N TYR A 234 4.35 -15.78 17.94
CA TYR A 234 3.76 -14.53 17.45
C TYR A 234 3.10 -13.71 18.57
N TYR A 235 3.06 -12.40 18.38
CA TYR A 235 2.15 -11.49 19.07
C TYR A 235 0.91 -11.31 18.19
N ILE A 236 -0.23 -11.85 18.61
CA ILE A 236 -1.42 -11.93 17.75
C ILE A 236 -2.36 -10.77 18.07
N VAL A 237 -2.67 -9.97 17.06
CA VAL A 237 -3.55 -8.81 17.17
C VAL A 237 -4.88 -9.09 16.47
N SER A 238 -5.96 -9.06 17.25
CA SER A 238 -7.32 -8.99 16.73
C SER A 238 -7.67 -7.52 16.48
N TYR A 239 -7.72 -7.12 15.21
CA TYR A 239 -7.96 -5.74 14.80
C TYR A 239 -9.45 -5.50 14.51
N TRP A 240 -10.23 -5.53 15.58
CA TRP A 240 -11.70 -5.47 15.57
C TRP A 240 -12.25 -4.47 16.60
N PRO A 241 -13.48 -3.96 16.40
CA PRO A 241 -14.23 -3.34 17.47
C PRO A 241 -14.38 -4.31 18.66
N ALA A 242 -14.36 -3.77 19.89
CA ALA A 242 -14.46 -4.57 21.12
C ALA A 242 -15.71 -5.47 21.15
N THR A 243 -16.83 -4.97 20.63
CA THR A 243 -18.10 -5.72 20.56
C THR A 243 -17.98 -7.00 19.75
N VAL A 244 -17.23 -6.96 18.63
CA VAL A 244 -17.01 -8.13 17.77
C VAL A 244 -15.97 -9.06 18.38
N TYR A 245 -14.93 -8.51 18.99
CA TYR A 245 -13.93 -9.31 19.71
C TYR A 245 -14.58 -10.23 20.75
N GLY A 246 -15.54 -9.73 21.52
CA GLY A 246 -16.29 -10.53 22.51
C GLY A 246 -17.12 -11.70 21.93
N HIS A 247 -17.36 -11.74 20.62
CA HIS A 247 -18.08 -12.85 19.98
C HIS A 247 -17.21 -14.08 19.69
N GLY A 248 -15.89 -13.99 19.85
CA GLY A 248 -14.96 -15.10 19.64
C GLY A 248 -13.77 -14.69 18.78
N HIS A 249 -12.57 -14.92 19.30
CA HIS A 249 -11.30 -14.57 18.68
C HIS A 249 -10.30 -15.73 18.78
N LEU A 250 -9.19 -15.66 18.05
CA LEU A 250 -8.11 -16.65 18.20
C LEU A 250 -7.58 -16.63 19.63
N ALA A 251 -7.23 -17.80 20.15
CA ALA A 251 -6.71 -17.93 21.50
C ALA A 251 -5.50 -17.01 21.72
N GLY A 252 -5.43 -16.35 22.88
CA GLY A 252 -4.33 -15.43 23.21
C GLY A 252 -4.20 -14.18 22.32
N SER A 253 -5.10 -13.94 21.37
CA SER A 253 -5.06 -12.72 20.57
C SER A 253 -5.48 -11.51 21.39
N ILE A 254 -4.85 -10.36 21.15
CA ILE A 254 -5.05 -9.13 21.91
C ILE A 254 -5.83 -8.14 21.05
N ASN A 255 -6.86 -7.51 21.62
CA ASN A 255 -7.70 -6.59 20.87
C ASN A 255 -7.05 -5.21 20.70
N TYR A 256 -6.84 -4.79 19.46
CA TYR A 256 -6.50 -3.43 19.07
C TYR A 256 -7.66 -2.85 18.26
N LEU A 257 -8.18 -1.72 18.70
CA LEU A 257 -9.33 -1.07 18.10
C LEU A 257 -8.94 -0.40 16.77
N PRO A 258 -9.65 -0.72 15.68
CA PRO A 258 -9.46 -0.04 14.41
C PRO A 258 -9.59 1.46 14.53
N LYS A 259 -8.68 2.19 13.89
CA LYS A 259 -8.66 3.66 13.82
C LYS A 259 -8.45 4.39 15.16
N GLU A 260 -8.06 3.64 16.20
CA GLU A 260 -7.88 4.21 17.54
C GLU A 260 -6.56 3.73 18.18
N SER A 261 -6.32 2.42 18.18
CA SER A 261 -5.22 1.85 18.97
C SER A 261 -3.83 2.09 18.40
N LEU A 262 -3.70 2.44 17.10
CA LEU A 262 -2.41 2.51 16.41
C LEU A 262 -1.82 3.93 16.33
N ALA A 263 -2.33 4.86 17.14
CA ALA A 263 -1.66 6.13 17.39
C ALA A 263 -0.57 5.96 18.46
N ILE A 264 0.52 6.74 18.35
CA ILE A 264 1.68 6.65 19.25
C ILE A 264 1.34 6.94 20.72
N ASP A 265 0.47 7.92 20.95
CA ASP A 265 -0.01 8.31 22.28
C ASP A 265 -1.05 7.31 22.84
N LYS A 266 -1.46 6.32 22.04
CA LYS A 266 -2.40 5.26 22.40
C LYS A 266 -1.68 3.93 22.67
N SER A 267 -1.89 2.93 21.81
CA SER A 267 -1.41 1.57 22.00
C SER A 267 -0.36 1.15 20.98
N LEU A 268 0.06 2.00 20.04
CA LEU A 268 1.13 1.65 19.11
C LEU A 268 2.41 1.26 19.87
N ALA A 269 2.76 2.03 20.91
CA ALA A 269 3.91 1.76 21.77
C ALA A 269 3.77 0.47 22.60
N THR A 270 2.61 -0.19 22.66
CA THR A 270 2.45 -1.47 23.37
C THR A 270 2.69 -2.70 22.47
N LEU A 271 2.95 -2.48 21.18
CA LEU A 271 3.37 -3.54 20.27
C LEU A 271 4.83 -3.92 20.52
N PRO A 272 5.18 -5.21 20.55
CA PRO A 272 6.56 -5.65 20.76
C PRO A 272 7.44 -5.31 19.55
N THR A 273 8.70 -4.99 19.80
CA THR A 273 9.72 -4.75 18.76
C THR A 273 10.65 -5.94 18.57
N ASP A 274 10.61 -6.91 19.48
CA ASP A 274 11.43 -8.11 19.55
C ASP A 274 10.66 -9.40 19.19
N LYS A 275 9.36 -9.27 18.86
CA LYS A 275 8.48 -10.39 18.54
C LYS A 275 7.66 -10.14 17.27
N PRO A 276 7.59 -11.10 16.33
CA PRO A 276 6.75 -10.98 15.14
C PRO A 276 5.28 -10.74 15.48
N ILE A 277 4.64 -9.79 14.78
CA ILE A 277 3.25 -9.38 15.02
C ILE A 277 2.37 -9.93 13.90
N VAL A 278 1.32 -10.67 14.25
CA VAL A 278 0.31 -11.15 13.28
C VAL A 278 -1.00 -10.46 13.54
N LEU A 279 -1.47 -9.68 12.57
CA LEU A 279 -2.73 -8.96 12.63
C LEU A 279 -3.79 -9.67 11.79
N TYR A 280 -5.01 -9.76 12.32
CA TYR A 280 -6.15 -10.18 11.53
C TYR A 280 -7.38 -9.30 11.80
N CYS A 281 -8.21 -9.18 10.78
CA CYS A 281 -9.56 -8.62 10.86
C CYS A 281 -10.52 -9.57 10.14
N TYR A 282 -11.65 -9.06 9.66
CA TYR A 282 -12.67 -9.86 8.96
C TYR A 282 -12.13 -10.57 7.70
N SER A 283 -11.57 -9.81 6.75
CA SER A 283 -11.14 -10.31 5.43
C SER A 283 -9.62 -10.30 5.22
N GLY A 284 -8.87 -9.72 6.16
CA GLY A 284 -7.45 -9.48 6.00
C GLY A 284 -7.10 -8.31 5.06
N HIS A 285 -8.08 -7.59 4.49
CA HIS A 285 -7.85 -6.38 3.68
C HIS A 285 -7.33 -5.23 4.54
N HIS A 286 -8.06 -4.92 5.63
CA HIS A 286 -7.68 -3.87 6.56
C HIS A 286 -6.33 -4.16 7.22
N THR A 287 -6.09 -5.40 7.65
CA THR A 287 -4.82 -5.75 8.28
C THR A 287 -3.68 -5.89 7.28
N ALA A 288 -3.92 -6.10 5.98
CA ALA A 288 -2.87 -5.96 4.97
C ALA A 288 -2.39 -4.51 4.86
N PHE A 289 -3.32 -3.55 4.90
CA PHE A 289 -2.99 -2.12 4.97
C PHE A 289 -2.18 -1.79 6.23
N VAL A 290 -2.64 -2.26 7.39
CA VAL A 290 -1.97 -2.02 8.69
C VAL A 290 -0.60 -2.71 8.74
N ALA A 291 -0.46 -3.92 8.22
CA ALA A 291 0.81 -4.63 8.20
C ALA A 291 1.86 -3.85 7.38
N ALA A 292 1.51 -3.34 6.20
CA ALA A 292 2.40 -2.47 5.42
C ALA A 292 2.84 -1.22 6.23
N TYR A 293 1.90 -0.58 6.92
CA TYR A 293 2.18 0.58 7.77
C TYR A 293 3.16 0.24 8.91
N LEU A 294 2.90 -0.83 9.67
CA LEU A 294 3.77 -1.26 10.76
C LEU A 294 5.17 -1.68 10.27
N ARG A 295 5.25 -2.30 9.09
CA ARG A 295 6.55 -2.64 8.46
C ARG A 295 7.33 -1.39 8.06
N VAL A 296 6.66 -0.34 7.59
CA VAL A 296 7.30 0.96 7.32
C VAL A 296 7.89 1.53 8.61
N LEU A 297 7.19 1.41 9.73
CA LEU A 297 7.68 1.79 11.07
C LEU A 297 8.78 0.88 11.63
N GLY A 298 9.10 -0.24 10.96
CA GLY A 298 10.18 -1.14 11.37
C GLY A 298 9.75 -2.37 12.17
N TYR A 299 8.46 -2.57 12.41
CA TYR A 299 7.97 -3.79 13.06
C TYR A 299 8.01 -4.99 12.10
N ASP A 300 8.30 -6.18 12.64
CA ASP A 300 8.11 -7.44 11.92
C ASP A 300 6.63 -7.85 11.93
N ALA A 301 5.85 -7.23 11.04
CA ALA A 301 4.39 -7.37 11.00
C ALA A 301 3.89 -8.17 9.79
N TYR A 302 2.84 -8.96 10.03
CA TYR A 302 2.17 -9.82 9.06
C TYR A 302 0.65 -9.65 9.13
N THR A 303 -0.03 -9.69 7.99
CA THR A 303 -1.49 -9.90 7.95
C THR A 303 -1.81 -11.39 7.88
N LEU A 304 -2.87 -11.83 8.58
CA LEU A 304 -3.43 -13.16 8.37
C LEU A 304 -4.15 -13.20 7.01
N LEU A 305 -3.72 -14.09 6.13
CA LEU A 305 -4.32 -14.26 4.82
C LEU A 305 -5.80 -14.66 4.96
N TYR A 306 -6.68 -13.96 4.26
CA TYR A 306 -8.14 -14.03 4.32
C TYR A 306 -8.78 -13.69 5.68
N GLY A 307 -8.01 -13.21 6.67
CA GLY A 307 -8.56 -12.81 7.97
C GLY A 307 -9.35 -13.92 8.66
N THR A 308 -10.43 -13.57 9.34
CA THR A 308 -11.29 -14.56 10.04
C THR A 308 -12.11 -15.44 9.12
N ASN A 309 -12.28 -15.05 7.86
CA ASN A 309 -12.83 -15.94 6.85
C ASN A 309 -11.97 -17.20 6.67
N SER A 310 -10.67 -17.14 6.97
CA SER A 310 -9.79 -18.32 6.89
C SER A 310 -10.01 -19.37 7.96
N PHE A 311 -10.81 -19.09 9.00
CA PHE A 311 -10.93 -20.00 10.14
C PHE A 311 -12.32 -20.10 10.78
N MET A 312 -13.22 -19.15 10.52
CA MET A 312 -14.57 -19.14 11.07
C MET A 312 -15.62 -18.51 10.12
N ASN A 313 -15.51 -18.70 8.80
CA ASN A 313 -16.40 -18.10 7.80
C ASN A 313 -17.90 -18.35 8.05
N GLY A 314 -18.27 -19.53 8.55
CA GLY A 314 -19.65 -19.88 8.90
C GLY A 314 -20.21 -18.99 10.00
N LYS A 315 -19.44 -18.74 11.07
CA LYS A 315 -19.82 -17.80 12.14
C LYS A 315 -19.88 -16.36 11.63
N MET A 316 -19.01 -16.01 10.68
CA MET A 316 -19.07 -14.71 10.01
C MET A 316 -20.40 -14.51 9.25
N LYS A 317 -20.91 -15.55 8.58
CA LYS A 317 -22.16 -15.47 7.79
C LYS A 317 -23.41 -15.26 8.65
N THR A 318 -23.46 -15.82 9.85
CA THR A 318 -24.70 -15.89 10.65
C THR A 318 -24.77 -14.88 11.78
N GLY A 319 -23.66 -14.27 12.23
CA GLY A 319 -23.70 -13.41 13.42
C GLY A 319 -22.72 -12.23 13.47
N ILE A 320 -21.73 -12.14 12.59
CA ILE A 320 -20.72 -11.06 12.62
C ILE A 320 -20.76 -10.18 11.37
N GLY A 321 -21.06 -10.74 10.20
CA GLY A 321 -21.00 -10.05 8.91
C GLY A 321 -19.60 -10.12 8.28
N HIS A 322 -19.41 -9.42 7.16
CA HIS A 322 -18.15 -9.38 6.41
C HIS A 322 -17.57 -10.75 6.01
N ALA A 323 -18.45 -11.76 5.89
CA ALA A 323 -18.09 -13.03 5.31
C ALA A 323 -17.92 -12.88 3.79
N PHE A 324 -16.89 -13.51 3.22
CA PHE A 324 -16.89 -13.76 1.79
C PHE A 324 -17.90 -14.86 1.49
N ASP A 325 -18.86 -14.51 0.64
CA ASP A 325 -19.88 -15.42 0.12
C ASP A 325 -19.91 -15.22 -1.40
N PRO A 326 -19.46 -16.20 -2.21
CA PRO A 326 -19.36 -16.02 -3.64
C PRO A 326 -20.71 -15.66 -4.27
N ASN A 327 -21.82 -16.15 -3.72
CA ASN A 327 -23.17 -15.85 -4.25
C ASN A 327 -23.61 -14.40 -4.01
N LYS A 328 -22.94 -13.66 -3.14
CA LYS A 328 -23.28 -12.27 -2.78
C LYS A 328 -22.22 -11.27 -3.19
N GLU A 329 -20.96 -11.69 -3.19
CA GLU A 329 -19.82 -10.81 -3.36
C GLU A 329 -19.16 -10.94 -4.74
N VAL A 330 -19.50 -11.98 -5.52
CA VAL A 330 -19.03 -12.13 -6.91
C VAL A 330 -20.12 -11.63 -7.85
N ASN A 331 -19.74 -10.67 -8.69
CA ASN A 331 -20.58 -10.11 -9.73
C ASN A 331 -20.30 -10.83 -11.06
N ASP A 332 -20.97 -10.37 -12.11
CA ASP A 332 -20.83 -10.90 -13.46
C ASP A 332 -20.57 -9.74 -14.44
N TYR A 333 -19.69 -8.82 -14.03
CA TYR A 333 -19.33 -7.68 -14.84
C TYR A 333 -18.43 -8.11 -16.01
N PRO A 334 -18.52 -7.42 -17.16
CA PRO A 334 -17.75 -7.78 -18.35
C PRO A 334 -16.24 -7.70 -18.09
N LEU A 335 -15.52 -8.61 -18.75
CA LEU A 335 -14.07 -8.58 -18.87
C LEU A 335 -13.70 -8.14 -20.28
N VAL A 336 -12.66 -7.34 -20.38
CA VAL A 336 -12.02 -7.00 -21.66
C VAL A 336 -10.81 -7.91 -21.83
N PRO A 337 -10.67 -8.63 -22.95
CA PRO A 337 -9.45 -9.36 -23.24
C PRO A 337 -8.31 -8.37 -23.51
N GLY A 338 -7.09 -8.71 -23.10
CA GLY A 338 -5.92 -7.89 -23.41
C GLY A 338 -5.67 -7.82 -24.91
N GLU A 339 -5.35 -6.62 -25.42
CA GLU A 339 -4.90 -6.47 -26.80
C GLU A 339 -3.47 -7.02 -26.94
N ILE A 340 -3.30 -8.07 -27.75
CA ILE A 340 -1.97 -8.46 -28.21
C ILE A 340 -1.51 -7.35 -29.16
N LEU A 341 -0.40 -6.67 -28.85
CA LEU A 341 0.17 -5.57 -29.64
C LEU A 341 0.60 -5.95 -31.09
N VAL A 342 0.29 -7.15 -31.55
CA VAL A 342 0.54 -7.61 -32.92
C VAL A 342 -0.41 -6.94 -33.92
N ASP A 343 -1.62 -6.53 -33.51
CA ASP A 343 -2.64 -6.07 -34.47
C ASP A 343 -2.67 -4.56 -34.73
N LYS A 344 -2.16 -3.70 -33.83
CA LYS A 344 -2.15 -2.23 -34.07
C LYS A 344 -1.20 -1.82 -35.19
N LYS A 345 -0.04 -2.47 -35.31
CA LYS A 345 0.93 -2.19 -36.40
C LYS A 345 0.53 -2.78 -37.75
N ILE A 346 -0.36 -3.77 -37.79
CA ILE A 346 -0.84 -4.36 -39.06
C ILE A 346 -2.05 -3.56 -39.57
N THR A 347 -3.01 -3.21 -38.71
CA THR A 347 -4.17 -2.40 -39.10
C THR A 347 -3.81 -0.97 -39.52
N GLU A 348 -2.84 -0.31 -38.89
CA GLU A 348 -2.37 1.02 -39.35
C GLU A 348 -1.57 0.95 -40.67
N LYS A 349 -0.89 -0.18 -40.92
CA LYS A 349 -0.11 -0.38 -42.15
C LYS A 349 -0.96 -0.87 -43.33
N GLU A 350 -2.09 -1.51 -43.06
CA GLU A 350 -3.09 -1.87 -44.07
C GLU A 350 -3.99 -0.68 -44.41
N ASN A 351 -4.43 0.12 -43.43
CA ASN A 351 -5.22 1.34 -43.68
C ASN A 351 -4.43 2.45 -44.39
N SER A 352 -3.12 2.60 -44.11
CA SER A 352 -2.27 3.54 -44.86
C SER A 352 -1.95 3.09 -46.28
N LYS A 353 -1.98 1.76 -46.56
CA LYS A 353 -1.83 1.23 -47.92
C LYS A 353 -3.08 1.44 -48.78
N THR A 354 -4.28 1.27 -48.23
CA THR A 354 -5.54 1.52 -48.95
C THR A 354 -5.78 2.99 -49.28
N ASP A 355 -5.30 3.92 -48.44
CA ASP A 355 -5.36 5.36 -48.76
C ASP A 355 -4.31 5.77 -49.82
N SER A 356 -3.12 5.18 -49.81
CA SER A 356 -2.10 5.44 -50.85
C SER A 356 -2.49 4.93 -52.25
N LEU A 357 -3.33 3.89 -52.33
CA LEU A 357 -3.83 3.33 -53.58
C LEU A 357 -5.03 4.11 -54.16
N LYS A 358 -5.76 4.89 -53.34
CA LYS A 358 -6.87 5.75 -53.81
C LYS A 358 -6.43 7.10 -54.36
N VAL A 359 -5.21 7.55 -54.06
CA VAL A 359 -4.68 8.84 -54.55
C VAL A 359 -3.93 8.68 -55.88
N SER A 360 -3.55 7.45 -56.26
CA SER A 360 -2.77 7.17 -57.49
C SER A 360 -3.62 6.98 -58.76
N SER A 361 -4.95 6.95 -58.70
CA SER A 361 -5.82 6.69 -59.86
C SER A 361 -6.56 7.92 -60.42
N LYS A 362 -6.08 9.14 -60.15
CA LYS A 362 -6.76 10.40 -60.55
C LYS A 362 -5.93 11.38 -61.38
N LYS A 363 -4.93 10.91 -62.12
CA LYS A 363 -4.22 11.69 -63.15
C LYS A 363 -3.86 10.80 -64.33
N GLU A 364 -4.82 10.60 -65.21
CA GLU A 364 -4.63 10.34 -66.64
C GLU A 364 -6.02 10.40 -67.27
N ASP A 365 -6.35 11.60 -67.76
CA ASP A 365 -7.16 11.89 -68.96
C ASP A 365 -7.28 13.41 -69.14
#